data_AF-A0AA46AE24-F1
#
_entry.id   AF-A0AA46AE24-F1
#
_cell.length_a   1.000
_cell.length_b   1.000
_cell.length_c   1.000
_cell.angle_alpha   90.00
_cell.angle_beta   90.00
_cell.angle_gamma   90.00
#
_symmetry.space_group_name_H-M   'P 1'
#
loop_
_entity.id
_entity.type
_entity.pdbx_description
1 polymer ?
#
loop_
_entity_poly.entity_id
_entity_poly.type
_entity_poly.pdbx_seq_one_letter_code
_entity_poly.pdbx_strand_id
1 'polypeptide(L)'
;MNKKGFTLIELLVVIAIIGVLVGISIPYYLKYKESAYKIQVKSDVRNLIESIILFETTYKTTPNLYPNPCSEDLTTCALTDGTNQDTIRKTKGVELKMEEITCQNNTKGFKITGQNKTLNYNFSFNSCTDPMIGTENQ
;
A
#
# COMPACT_ATOMS: atom_id res chain seq x y z
N MET A 1 -12.93 45.17 35.43
CA MET A 1 -12.44 44.16 34.45
C MET A 1 -12.01 42.92 35.24
N ASN A 2 -12.90 41.94 35.41
CA ASN A 2 -12.66 40.77 36.26
C ASN A 2 -11.83 39.72 35.48
N LYS A 3 -10.52 39.66 35.74
CA LYS A 3 -9.68 38.57 35.25
C LYS A 3 -9.89 37.38 36.18
N LYS A 4 -10.71 36.40 35.77
CA LYS A 4 -10.71 35.06 36.38
C LYS A 4 -9.39 34.39 36.03
N GLY A 5 -8.51 34.23 37.01
CA GLY A 5 -7.32 33.41 36.88
C GLY A 5 -7.67 31.93 37.02
N PHE A 6 -7.03 31.08 36.22
CA PHE A 6 -7.12 29.63 36.37
C PHE A 6 -6.52 29.20 37.72
N THR A 7 -7.13 28.23 38.38
CA THR A 7 -6.56 27.64 39.59
C THR A 7 -5.49 26.60 39.24
N LEU A 8 -4.45 26.49 40.08
CA LEU A 8 -3.40 25.47 39.90
C LEU A 8 -3.97 24.04 39.95
N ILE A 9 -5.02 23.82 40.75
CA ILE A 9 -5.67 22.52 40.88
C ILE A 9 -6.45 22.13 39.62
N GLU A 10 -7.12 23.09 38.98
CA GLU A 10 -7.79 22.85 37.68
C GLU A 10 -6.78 22.40 36.63
N LEU A 11 -5.60 23.04 36.58
CA LEU A 11 -4.56 22.65 35.65
C LEU A 11 -3.98 21.26 35.97
N LEU A 12 -3.82 20.94 37.26
CA LEU A 12 -3.25 19.67 37.72
C LEU A 12 -4.14 18.47 37.36
N VAL A 13 -5.46 18.58 37.58
CA VAL A 13 -6.39 17.50 37.24
C VAL A 13 -6.44 17.28 35.73
N VAL A 14 -6.35 18.34 34.93
CA VAL A 14 -6.34 18.25 33.47
C VAL A 14 -5.12 17.48 32.96
N ILE A 15 -3.91 17.81 33.44
CA ILE A 15 -2.70 17.08 33.03
C ILE A 15 -2.70 15.63 33.50
N ALA A 16 -3.30 15.34 34.66
CA ALA A 16 -3.44 13.98 35.15
C ALA A 16 -4.33 13.12 34.23
N ILE A 17 -5.46 13.67 33.78
CA ILE A 17 -6.36 12.98 32.84
C ILE A 17 -5.69 12.80 31.47
N ILE A 18 -5.02 13.83 30.94
CA ILE A 18 -4.28 13.74 29.67
C ILE A 18 -3.18 12.67 29.76
N GLY A 19 -2.46 12.58 30.89
CA GLY A 19 -1.43 11.57 31.11
C GLY A 19 -1.95 10.13 30.99
N VAL A 20 -3.11 9.84 31.60
CA VAL A 20 -3.74 8.52 31.50
C VAL A 20 -4.18 8.21 30.06
N LEU A 21 -4.80 9.18 29.38
CA LEU A 21 -5.25 9.00 27.99
C LEU A 21 -4.07 8.74 27.03
N VAL A 22 -2.98 9.50 27.17
CA VAL A 22 -1.78 9.36 26.33
C VAL A 22 -1.09 8.02 26.56
N GLY A 23 -1.00 7.56 27.82
CA GLY A 23 -0.39 6.28 28.17
C GLY A 23 -1.04 5.09 27.45
N ILE A 24 -2.37 5.11 27.29
CA ILE A 24 -3.09 4.09 26.54
C ILE A 24 -2.99 4.36 25.03
N SER A 25 -3.10 5.63 24.60
CA SER A 25 -3.27 5.97 23.18
C SER A 25 -2.04 5.69 22.30
N ILE A 26 -0.82 5.90 22.80
CA ILE A 26 0.42 5.75 22.00
C ILE A 26 0.60 4.33 21.41
N PRO A 27 0.57 3.24 22.20
CA PRO A 27 0.80 1.90 21.65
C PRO A 27 -0.29 1.46 20.65
N TYR A 28 -1.55 1.87 20.88
CA TYR A 28 -2.63 1.60 19.92
C TYR A 28 -2.41 2.34 18.60
N TYR A 29 -1.99 3.60 18.65
CA TYR A 29 -1.71 4.39 17.47
C TYR A 29 -0.60 3.78 16.61
N LEU A 30 0.47 3.26 17.22
CA LEU A 30 1.57 2.61 16.49
C LEU A 30 1.11 1.35 15.73
N LYS A 31 0.31 0.49 16.37
CA LYS A 31 -0.25 -0.71 15.72
C LYS A 31 -1.23 -0.37 14.60
N TYR A 32 -2.05 0.66 14.80
CA TYR A 32 -2.98 1.13 13.79
C TYR A 32 -2.23 1.67 12.55
N LYS A 33 -1.17 2.46 12.78
CA LYS A 33 -0.30 2.96 11.71
C LYS A 33 0.33 1.82 10.91
N GLU A 34 0.88 0.80 11.56
CA GLU A 34 1.44 -0.38 10.87
C GLU A 34 0.38 -1.10 10.01
N SER A 35 -0.80 -1.34 10.58
CA SER A 35 -1.91 -1.98 9.87
C SER A 35 -2.35 -1.18 8.64
N ALA A 36 -2.43 0.15 8.77
CA ALA A 36 -2.77 1.04 7.67
C ALA A 36 -1.78 0.96 6.50
N TYR A 37 -0.48 0.77 6.78
CA TYR A 37 0.51 0.58 5.73
C TYR A 37 0.40 -0.77 5.04
N LYS A 38 0.13 -1.85 5.78
CA LYS A 38 -0.13 -3.17 5.18
C LYS A 38 -1.33 -3.13 4.23
N ILE A 39 -2.39 -2.44 4.64
CA ILE A 39 -3.59 -2.20 3.82
C ILE A 39 -3.23 -1.38 2.57
N GLN A 40 -2.40 -0.34 2.69
CA GLN A 40 -1.94 0.46 1.54
C GLN A 40 -1.18 -0.40 0.52
N VAL A 41 -0.21 -1.21 0.94
CA VAL A 41 0.55 -2.09 0.04
C VAL A 41 -0.39 -3.05 -0.70
N LYS A 42 -1.31 -3.68 0.03
CA LYS A 42 -2.30 -4.60 -0.56
C LYS A 42 -3.24 -3.89 -1.53
N SER A 43 -3.69 -2.68 -1.18
CA SER A 43 -4.56 -1.87 -2.04
C SER A 43 -3.84 -1.46 -3.32
N ASP A 44 -2.59 -1.03 -3.25
CA ASP A 44 -1.81 -0.62 -4.42
C ASP A 44 -1.56 -1.81 -5.38
N VAL A 45 -1.28 -3.00 -4.84
CA VAL A 45 -1.16 -4.23 -5.66
C VAL A 45 -2.49 -4.58 -6.32
N ARG A 46 -3.61 -4.49 -5.60
CA ARG A 46 -4.95 -4.74 -6.18
C ARG A 46 -5.31 -3.75 -7.28
N ASN A 47 -5.07 -2.46 -7.05
CA ASN A 47 -5.27 -1.43 -8.06
C ASN A 47 -4.42 -1.69 -9.32
N LEU A 48 -3.18 -2.18 -9.15
CA LEU A 48 -2.33 -2.58 -10.25
C LEU A 48 -2.91 -3.77 -11.03
N ILE A 49 -3.38 -4.81 -10.35
CA ILE A 49 -4.05 -5.96 -10.99
C ILE A 49 -5.24 -5.50 -11.83
N GLU A 50 -6.13 -4.69 -11.25
CA GLU A 50 -7.30 -4.15 -11.96
C GLU A 50 -6.90 -3.32 -13.18
N SER A 51 -5.83 -2.52 -13.06
CA SER A 51 -5.31 -1.70 -14.16
C SER A 51 -4.72 -2.55 -15.29
N ILE A 52 -4.06 -3.66 -14.96
CA ILE A 52 -3.54 -4.62 -15.95
C ILE A 52 -4.69 -5.27 -16.71
N ILE A 53 -5.72 -5.73 -16.01
CA ILE A 53 -6.91 -6.32 -16.65
C ILE A 53 -7.58 -5.31 -17.57
N LEU A 54 -7.75 -4.06 -17.13
CA LEU A 54 -8.33 -3.00 -17.97
C LEU A 54 -7.46 -2.75 -19.22
N PHE A 55 -6.14 -2.67 -19.07
CA PHE A 55 -5.22 -2.50 -20.18
C PHE A 55 -5.32 -3.66 -21.18
N GLU A 56 -5.31 -4.90 -20.70
CA GLU A 56 -5.46 -6.10 -21.54
C GLU A 56 -6.80 -6.13 -22.28
N THR A 57 -7.90 -5.74 -21.63
CA THR A 57 -9.21 -5.67 -22.30
C THR A 57 -9.28 -4.57 -23.36
N THR A 58 -8.55 -3.47 -23.17
CA THR A 58 -8.57 -2.30 -24.06
C THR A 58 -7.64 -2.49 -25.26
N TYR A 59 -6.39 -2.87 -25.00
CA TYR A 59 -5.33 -2.93 -26.01
C TYR A 59 -5.04 -4.35 -26.50
N LYS A 60 -5.61 -5.39 -25.87
CA LYS A 60 -5.41 -6.82 -26.19
C LYS A 60 -3.94 -7.27 -26.10
N THR A 61 -3.15 -6.54 -25.34
CA THR A 61 -1.73 -6.77 -25.10
C THR A 61 -1.48 -6.83 -23.60
N THR A 62 -0.51 -7.64 -23.18
CA THR A 62 -0.07 -7.72 -21.79
C THR A 62 0.89 -6.56 -21.51
N PRO A 63 0.57 -5.64 -20.59
CA PRO A 63 1.45 -4.52 -20.29
C PRO A 63 2.67 -4.95 -19.48
N ASN A 64 3.73 -4.16 -19.57
CA ASN A 64 4.84 -4.14 -18.63
C ASN A 64 4.70 -2.94 -17.68
N LEU A 65 5.28 -3.05 -16.48
CA LEU A 65 5.36 -1.94 -15.54
C LEU A 65 6.58 -1.08 -15.90
N TYR A 66 6.45 0.24 -15.85
CA TYR A 66 7.57 1.15 -16.08
C TYR A 66 7.52 2.38 -15.15
N PRO A 67 8.63 2.72 -14.46
CA PRO A 67 9.80 1.88 -14.28
C PRO A 67 9.45 0.59 -13.53
N ASN A 68 10.25 -0.47 -13.72
CA ASN A 68 10.12 -1.74 -12.99
C ASN A 68 11.46 -2.08 -12.31
N PRO A 69 11.53 -2.08 -10.96
CA PRO A 69 10.42 -1.81 -10.05
C PRO A 69 9.99 -0.33 -10.10
N CYS A 70 8.71 -0.09 -9.83
CA CYS A 70 8.21 1.24 -9.56
C CYS A 70 8.59 1.62 -8.13
N SER A 71 9.71 2.36 -8.03
CA SER A 71 10.36 2.75 -6.78
C SER A 71 9.41 3.34 -5.74
N GLU A 72 9.70 3.09 -4.47
CA GLU A 72 8.98 3.63 -3.32
C GLU A 72 8.86 5.16 -3.30
N ASP A 73 9.79 5.88 -3.94
CA ASP A 73 9.76 7.35 -4.01
C ASP A 73 8.74 7.93 -5.00
N LEU A 74 8.29 7.11 -5.95
CA LEU A 74 7.33 7.54 -6.97
C LEU A 74 5.90 7.53 -6.42
N THR A 75 5.02 8.36 -7.00
CA THR A 75 3.58 8.31 -6.73
C THR A 75 2.78 7.81 -7.93
N THR A 76 3.46 7.64 -9.06
CA THR A 76 2.89 7.15 -10.31
C THR A 76 3.86 6.21 -10.99
N CYS A 77 3.31 5.26 -11.73
CA CYS A 77 4.03 4.37 -12.64
C CYS A 77 3.21 4.26 -13.93
N ALA A 78 3.77 3.61 -14.94
CA ALA A 78 3.08 3.34 -16.18
C ALA A 78 2.91 1.85 -16.41
N LEU A 79 1.75 1.46 -16.94
CA LEU A 79 1.58 0.22 -17.67
C LEU A 79 1.79 0.52 -19.15
N THR A 80 2.66 -0.24 -19.82
CA THR A 80 2.97 -0.01 -21.23
C THR A 80 3.33 -1.29 -21.96
N ASP A 81 2.90 -1.40 -23.22
CA ASP A 81 3.33 -2.45 -24.15
C ASP A 81 4.41 -1.94 -25.14
N GLY A 82 4.91 -0.71 -24.93
CA GLY A 82 5.82 -0.02 -25.85
C GLY A 82 5.14 0.85 -26.90
N THR A 83 3.81 0.75 -27.04
CA THR A 83 2.99 1.55 -27.97
C THR A 83 1.87 2.31 -27.27
N ASN A 84 1.17 1.64 -26.36
CA ASN A 84 0.11 2.16 -25.50
C ASN A 84 0.65 2.35 -24.09
N GLN A 85 0.07 3.29 -23.36
CA GLN A 85 0.51 3.62 -22.01
C GLN A 85 -0.65 4.12 -21.15
N ASP A 86 -0.86 3.47 -20.01
CA ASP A 86 -1.77 3.93 -18.97
C ASP A 86 -0.97 4.28 -17.70
N THR A 87 -1.39 5.32 -16.99
CA THR A 87 -0.74 5.73 -15.74
C THR A 87 -1.45 5.14 -14.54
N ILE A 88 -0.71 4.45 -13.68
CA ILE A 88 -1.18 3.98 -12.38
C ILE A 88 -0.73 4.94 -11.28
N ARG A 89 -1.56 5.09 -10.25
CA ARG A 89 -1.20 5.83 -9.03
C ARG A 89 -0.89 4.83 -7.93
N LYS A 90 0.14 5.09 -7.16
CA LYS A 90 0.51 4.30 -5.98
C LYS A 90 0.82 5.19 -4.80
N THR A 91 0.80 4.60 -3.61
CA THR A 91 1.20 5.27 -2.39
C THR A 91 2.73 5.45 -2.36
N LYS A 92 3.19 6.63 -1.92
CA LYS A 92 4.61 6.85 -1.62
C LYS A 92 5.04 5.93 -0.46
N GLY A 93 6.22 5.33 -0.56
CA GLY A 93 6.73 4.34 0.38
C GLY A 93 6.33 2.88 0.06
N VAL A 94 5.55 2.67 -1.00
CA VAL A 94 5.25 1.33 -1.53
C VAL A 94 6.02 1.15 -2.83
N GLU A 95 6.88 0.14 -2.91
CA GLU A 95 7.53 -0.29 -4.16
C GLU A 95 6.66 -1.36 -4.83
N LEU A 96 6.40 -1.21 -6.13
CA LEU A 96 5.67 -2.20 -6.92
C LEU A 96 6.62 -2.84 -7.94
N LYS A 97 6.64 -4.16 -7.99
CA LYS A 97 7.40 -4.94 -8.98
C LYS A 97 6.46 -5.85 -9.73
N MET A 98 6.70 -6.01 -11.02
CA MET A 98 6.01 -6.99 -11.84
C MET A 98 7.01 -7.91 -12.52
N GLU A 99 6.79 -9.21 -12.45
CA GLU A 99 7.64 -10.24 -13.05
C GLU A 99 6.77 -11.13 -13.93
N GLU A 100 7.20 -11.38 -15.17
CA GLU A 100 6.57 -12.40 -16.00
C GLU A 100 6.91 -13.79 -15.42
N ILE A 101 5.91 -14.65 -15.30
CA ILE A 101 6.04 -16.03 -14.83
C ILE A 101 5.36 -16.98 -15.80
N THR A 102 5.70 -18.27 -15.73
CA THR A 102 5.07 -19.31 -16.55
C THR A 102 4.16 -20.15 -15.66
N CYS A 103 2.88 -20.23 -16.01
CA CYS A 103 1.90 -21.07 -15.35
C CYS A 103 2.01 -22.55 -15.79
N GLN A 104 1.29 -23.43 -15.10
CA GLN A 104 1.08 -24.81 -15.59
C GLN A 104 0.48 -24.77 -17.01
N ASN A 105 0.92 -25.67 -17.88
CA ASN A 105 0.59 -25.69 -19.33
C ASN A 105 1.25 -24.58 -20.16
N ASN A 106 2.41 -24.06 -19.74
CA ASN A 106 3.23 -23.10 -20.51
C ASN A 106 2.50 -21.80 -20.88
N THR A 107 1.48 -21.44 -20.11
CA THR A 107 0.73 -20.19 -20.28
C THR A 107 1.48 -19.06 -19.58
N LYS A 108 1.54 -17.88 -20.21
CA LYS A 108 2.16 -16.70 -19.61
C LYS A 108 1.30 -16.19 -18.46
N GLY A 109 1.95 -15.83 -17.36
CA GLY A 109 1.33 -15.19 -16.20
C GLY A 109 2.23 -14.09 -15.67
N PHE A 110 1.79 -13.45 -14.58
CA PHE A 110 2.54 -12.40 -13.93
C PHE A 110 2.50 -12.56 -12.41
N LYS A 111 3.62 -12.21 -11.79
CA LYS A 111 3.76 -12.04 -10.36
C LYS A 111 3.91 -10.57 -10.05
N ILE A 112 3.01 -10.02 -9.26
CA ILE A 112 3.08 -8.65 -8.77
C ILE A 112 3.53 -8.70 -7.32
N THR A 113 4.48 -7.86 -6.94
CA THR A 113 4.96 -7.75 -5.56
C THR A 113 4.91 -6.30 -5.14
N GLY A 114 4.15 -6.00 -4.10
CA GLY A 114 4.16 -4.74 -3.39
C GLY A 114 5.00 -4.86 -2.12
N GLN A 115 5.87 -3.89 -1.86
CA GLN A 115 6.74 -3.91 -0.68
C GLN A 115 6.73 -2.55 0.01
N ASN A 116 6.74 -2.57 1.34
CA ASN A 116 7.08 -1.41 2.15
C ASN A 116 8.34 -1.76 2.95
N LYS A 117 9.48 -1.19 2.55
CA LYS A 117 10.78 -1.48 3.16
C LYS A 117 10.87 -1.00 4.60
N THR A 118 10.17 0.08 4.95
CA THR A 118 10.15 0.64 6.32
C THR A 118 9.56 -0.33 7.34
N LEU A 119 8.57 -1.13 6.94
CA LEU A 119 7.91 -2.10 7.82
C LEU A 119 8.34 -3.54 7.58
N ASN A 120 9.29 -3.78 6.66
CA ASN A 120 9.67 -5.11 6.20
C ASN A 120 8.45 -5.98 5.82
N TYR A 121 7.47 -5.36 5.15
CA TYR A 121 6.24 -6.03 4.73
C TYR A 121 6.22 -6.16 3.21
N ASN A 122 5.89 -7.36 2.73
CA ASN A 122 5.68 -7.64 1.32
C ASN A 122 4.32 -8.32 1.12
N PHE A 123 3.73 -8.06 -0.03
CA PHE A 123 2.54 -8.75 -0.51
C PHE A 123 2.76 -9.11 -1.96
N SER A 124 2.58 -10.39 -2.29
CA SER A 124 2.71 -10.87 -3.67
C SER A 124 1.40 -11.46 -4.15
N PHE A 125 1.12 -11.24 -5.43
CA PHE A 125 0.03 -11.86 -6.17
C PHE A 125 0.61 -12.65 -7.34
N ASN A 126 0.18 -13.89 -7.51
CA ASN A 126 0.55 -14.78 -8.60
C ASN A 126 -0.69 -15.08 -9.44
N SER A 127 -0.70 -14.64 -10.70
CA SER A 127 -1.84 -14.82 -11.60
C SER A 127 -2.17 -16.29 -11.93
N CYS A 128 -1.23 -17.21 -11.70
CA CYS A 128 -1.40 -18.64 -12.00
C CYS A 128 -2.07 -19.41 -10.87
N THR A 129 -1.86 -19.01 -9.62
CA THR A 129 -2.26 -19.78 -8.43
C THR A 129 -3.25 -19.04 -7.55
N ASP A 130 -3.18 -17.71 -7.54
CA ASP A 130 -3.92 -16.92 -6.58
C ASP A 130 -5.26 -16.54 -7.17
N PRO A 131 -6.36 -16.66 -6.41
CA PRO A 131 -7.60 -16.00 -6.80
C PRO A 131 -7.33 -14.50 -6.92
N MET A 132 -8.03 -13.78 -7.78
CA MET A 132 -7.87 -12.32 -8.03
C MET A 132 -7.98 -11.44 -6.75
N ILE A 133 -8.26 -12.03 -5.60
CA ILE A 133 -8.32 -11.43 -4.26
C ILE A 133 -6.93 -11.47 -3.54
N GLY A 134 -5.98 -12.24 -4.07
CA GLY A 134 -4.60 -12.46 -3.61
C GLY A 134 -4.48 -13.28 -2.31
N THR A 135 -3.39 -14.01 -2.14
CA THR A 135 -3.09 -14.77 -0.91
C THR A 135 -2.06 -14.02 -0.07
N GLU A 136 -2.37 -13.75 1.20
CA GLU A 136 -1.41 -13.19 2.16
C GLU A 136 -0.48 -14.30 2.67
N ASN A 137 0.83 -14.12 2.54
CA ASN A 137 1.78 -14.82 3.39
C ASN A 137 1.98 -13.98 4.66
N GLN A 138 1.49 -14.49 5.79
CA GLN A 138 1.84 -14.01 7.13
C GLN A 138 3.20 -14.57 7.54
#